data_AF-A0A519S9Z8-F1
#
_entry.id   AF-A0A519S9Z8-F1
#
_cell.length_a   1.000
_cell.length_b   1.000
_cell.length_c   1.000
_cell.angle_alpha   90.00
_cell.angle_beta   90.00
_cell.angle_gamma   90.00
#
_symmetry.space_group_name_H-M   'P 1'
#
loop_
_entity.id
_entity.type
_entity.pdbx_description
1 polymer ?
#
loop_
_entity_poly.entity_id
_entity_poly.type
_entity_poly.pdbx_seq_one_letter_code
_entity_poly.pdbx_strand_id
1 'polypeptide(L)'
;MEILIDIIKHPIGKNKAEELASDEIISPKHLIDLTFHHDEQIGFRAAWILERVYSNHQGRFLSHAKDFLERLPSQQNLSALRHYVKILAFITNKKASVEIKAIIADYETDNIVEVVFAWLIDEKIPVAVKSHCLNILANLVPKHSWIKNELIETMEFLVDKESIAFFAKVKKIRKQLKSVK
;
A
#
# COMPACT_ATOMS: atom_id res chain seq x y z
N MET A 1 25.11 -3.69 2.81
CA MET A 1 24.07 -2.70 3.18
C MET A 1 24.42 -1.31 2.67
N GLU A 2 25.61 -0.78 2.94
CA GLU A 2 26.04 0.55 2.41
C GLU A 2 25.98 0.64 0.88
N ILE A 3 26.33 -0.44 0.16
CA ILE A 3 26.30 -0.48 -1.31
C ILE A 3 24.91 -0.17 -1.88
N LEU A 4 23.83 -0.68 -1.26
CA LEU A 4 22.47 -0.41 -1.76
C LEU A 4 22.10 1.05 -1.54
N ILE A 5 22.41 1.60 -0.36
CA ILE A 5 22.21 3.01 -0.04
C ILE A 5 22.98 3.89 -1.02
N ASP A 6 24.23 3.56 -1.33
CA ASP A 6 25.06 4.31 -2.28
C ASP A 6 24.49 4.33 -3.70
N ILE A 7 23.78 3.27 -4.10
CA ILE A 7 23.08 3.23 -5.38
C ILE A 7 21.82 4.09 -5.33
N ILE A 8 20.97 3.90 -4.31
CA ILE A 8 19.63 4.51 -4.27
C ILE A 8 19.60 5.90 -3.64
N LYS A 9 20.71 6.42 -3.11
CA LYS A 9 20.83 7.85 -2.76
C LYS A 9 20.76 8.75 -3.99
N HIS A 10 21.05 8.20 -5.17
CA HIS A 10 20.86 8.85 -6.46
C HIS A 10 19.57 8.37 -7.15
N PRO A 11 18.96 9.20 -8.02
CA PRO A 11 17.82 8.75 -8.84
C PRO A 11 18.18 7.53 -9.68
N ILE A 12 17.31 6.52 -9.65
CA ILE A 12 17.46 5.30 -10.44
C ILE A 12 16.36 5.22 -11.51
N GLY A 13 16.69 4.62 -12.65
CA GLY A 13 15.72 4.34 -13.71
C GLY A 13 14.92 3.06 -13.45
N LYS A 14 13.83 2.87 -14.22
CA LYS A 14 12.98 1.65 -14.16
C LYS A 14 13.78 0.35 -14.28
N ASN A 15 14.74 0.28 -15.19
CA ASN A 15 15.52 -0.94 -15.42
C ASN A 15 16.41 -1.26 -14.20
N LYS A 16 17.04 -0.26 -13.61
CA LYS A 16 17.86 -0.46 -12.40
C LYS A 16 17.01 -0.85 -11.19
N ALA A 17 15.85 -0.22 -11.02
CA ALA A 17 14.91 -0.60 -9.98
C ALA A 17 14.41 -2.05 -10.14
N GLU A 18 14.24 -2.52 -11.37
CA GLU A 18 13.89 -3.92 -11.65
C GLU A 18 15.04 -4.88 -11.33
N GLU A 19 16.26 -4.56 -11.75
CA GLU A 19 17.46 -5.33 -11.44
C GLU A 19 17.63 -5.51 -9.92
N LEU A 20 17.51 -4.43 -9.15
CA LEU A 20 17.58 -4.47 -7.69
C LEU A 20 16.42 -5.26 -7.07
N ALA A 21 15.23 -5.23 -7.68
CA ALA A 21 14.08 -6.00 -7.23
C ALA A 21 14.17 -7.50 -7.54
N SER A 22 15.01 -7.91 -8.49
CA SER A 22 15.30 -9.32 -8.78
C SER A 22 16.51 -9.87 -8.05
N ASP A 23 17.38 -9.00 -7.51
CA ASP A 23 18.64 -9.40 -6.87
C ASP A 23 18.40 -10.10 -5.53
N GLU A 24 18.70 -11.40 -5.45
CA GLU A 24 18.52 -12.25 -4.27
C GLU A 24 19.38 -11.84 -3.07
N ILE A 25 20.45 -11.06 -3.28
CA ILE A 25 21.27 -10.51 -2.20
C ILE A 25 20.50 -9.43 -1.42
N ILE A 26 19.58 -8.72 -2.09
CA ILE A 26 18.78 -7.65 -1.50
C ILE A 26 17.52 -8.26 -0.88
N SER A 27 17.54 -8.49 0.43
CA SER A 27 16.37 -8.97 1.16
C SER A 27 15.21 -7.96 1.12
N PRO A 28 13.96 -8.41 0.89
CA PRO A 28 12.78 -7.54 1.01
C PRO A 28 12.62 -6.92 2.40
N LYS A 29 13.03 -7.63 3.47
CA LYS A 29 13.04 -7.04 4.83
C LYS A 29 13.97 -5.83 4.90
N HIS A 30 15.16 -5.94 4.31
CA HIS A 30 16.10 -4.83 4.28
C HIS A 30 15.54 -3.63 3.49
N LEU A 31 14.83 -3.89 2.38
CA LEU A 31 14.11 -2.83 1.65
C LEU A 31 13.03 -2.19 2.50
N ILE A 32 12.23 -2.97 3.23
CA ILE A 32 11.23 -2.46 4.19
C ILE A 32 11.90 -1.54 5.20
N ASP A 33 13.01 -1.97 5.81
CA ASP A 33 13.76 -1.17 6.79
C ASP A 33 14.25 0.15 6.19
N LEU A 34 14.79 0.12 4.96
CA LEU A 34 15.24 1.32 4.25
C LEU A 34 14.10 2.28 3.88
N THR A 35 12.86 1.84 3.77
CA THR A 35 11.73 2.76 3.49
C THR A 35 11.48 3.77 4.61
N PHE A 36 12.06 3.56 5.79
CA PHE A 36 12.00 4.44 6.97
C PHE A 36 13.32 5.19 7.21
N HIS A 37 14.18 5.25 6.19
CA HIS A 37 15.43 5.99 6.27
C HIS A 37 15.18 7.49 6.51
N HIS A 38 16.07 8.15 7.25
CA HIS A 38 15.96 9.57 7.59
C HIS A 38 15.99 10.49 6.36
N ASP A 39 16.74 10.10 5.32
CA ASP A 39 16.63 10.69 3.99
C ASP A 39 15.41 10.11 3.26
N GLU A 40 14.39 10.94 3.07
CA GLU A 40 13.14 10.58 2.41
C GLU A 40 13.32 10.09 0.96
N GLN A 41 14.36 10.53 0.25
CA GLN A 41 14.61 10.10 -1.12
C GLN A 41 15.09 8.66 -1.19
N ILE A 42 15.93 8.25 -0.22
CA ILE A 42 16.31 6.85 -0.04
C ILE A 42 15.07 6.02 0.32
N GLY A 43 14.27 6.49 1.28
CA GLY A 43 13.05 5.79 1.71
C GLY A 43 12.04 5.59 0.57
N PHE A 44 11.82 6.63 -0.22
CA PHE A 44 10.97 6.58 -1.41
C PHE A 44 11.47 5.54 -2.43
N ARG A 45 12.76 5.57 -2.80
CA ARG A 45 13.30 4.66 -3.81
C ARG A 45 13.33 3.21 -3.32
N ALA A 46 13.60 2.99 -2.04
CA ALA A 46 13.47 1.67 -1.42
C ALA A 46 12.02 1.15 -1.53
N ALA A 47 11.02 1.99 -1.24
CA ALA A 47 9.61 1.64 -1.38
C ALA A 47 9.22 1.35 -2.84
N TRP A 48 9.79 2.09 -3.79
CA TRP A 48 9.57 1.85 -5.22
C TRP A 48 10.16 0.49 -5.68
N ILE A 49 11.35 0.13 -5.19
CA ILE A 49 11.94 -1.20 -5.44
C ILE A 49 11.07 -2.28 -4.78
N LEU A 50 10.64 -2.08 -3.54
CA LEU A 50 9.76 -3.03 -2.84
C LEU A 50 8.44 -3.28 -3.59
N GLU A 51 7.85 -2.26 -4.22
CA GLU A 51 6.67 -2.43 -5.08
C GLU A 51 6.96 -3.36 -6.26
N ARG A 52 8.16 -3.29 -6.86
CA ARG A 52 8.57 -4.20 -7.94
C ARG A 52 8.81 -5.61 -7.44
N VAL A 53 9.41 -5.76 -6.26
CA VAL A 53 9.55 -7.07 -5.61
C VAL A 53 8.17 -7.71 -5.49
N TYR A 54 7.17 -6.99 -4.98
CA TYR A 54 5.81 -7.50 -4.93
C TYR A 54 5.21 -7.81 -6.31
N SER A 55 5.36 -6.88 -7.26
CA SER A 55 4.65 -6.95 -8.55
C SER A 55 5.21 -8.04 -9.49
N ASN A 56 6.54 -8.24 -9.47
CA ASN A 56 7.23 -9.09 -10.45
C ASN A 56 7.92 -10.30 -9.82
N HIS A 57 8.22 -10.24 -8.52
CA HIS A 57 8.99 -11.26 -7.79
C HIS A 57 8.25 -11.68 -6.51
N GLN A 58 6.92 -11.87 -6.61
CA GLN A 58 6.02 -12.03 -5.45
C GLN A 58 6.48 -13.10 -4.45
N GLY A 59 7.10 -14.20 -4.93
CA GLY A 59 7.66 -15.24 -4.05
C GLY A 59 8.67 -14.71 -3.03
N ARG A 60 9.47 -13.72 -3.40
CA ARG A 60 10.42 -13.04 -2.50
C ARG A 60 9.69 -12.21 -1.45
N PHE A 61 8.58 -11.56 -1.82
CA PHE A 61 7.78 -10.76 -0.90
C PHE A 61 7.04 -11.61 0.14
N LEU A 62 6.60 -12.82 -0.21
CA LEU A 62 5.75 -13.67 0.66
C LEU A 62 6.33 -13.87 2.06
N SER A 63 7.62 -14.19 2.15
CA SER A 63 8.31 -14.42 3.43
C SER A 63 8.39 -13.19 4.34
N HIS A 64 8.17 -11.99 3.78
CA HIS A 64 8.26 -10.70 4.47
C HIS A 64 6.95 -9.90 4.44
N ALA A 65 5.84 -10.54 4.05
CA ALA A 65 4.54 -9.87 4.00
C ALA A 65 4.08 -9.43 5.40
N LYS A 66 4.37 -10.21 6.45
CA LYS A 66 4.06 -9.82 7.84
C LYS A 66 4.90 -8.63 8.29
N ASP A 67 6.22 -8.63 8.02
CA ASP A 67 7.11 -7.48 8.28
C ASP A 67 6.57 -6.19 7.62
N PHE A 68 6.07 -6.30 6.39
CA PHE A 68 5.48 -5.19 5.67
C PHE A 68 4.20 -4.66 6.34
N LEU A 69 3.28 -5.57 6.73
CA LEU A 69 2.02 -5.21 7.38
C LEU A 69 2.23 -4.57 8.75
N GLU A 70 3.20 -5.06 9.53
CA GLU A 70 3.55 -4.51 10.85
C GLU A 70 4.12 -3.10 10.75
N ARG A 71 4.93 -2.84 9.72
CA ARG A 71 5.58 -1.53 9.52
C ARG A 71 4.67 -0.52 8.84
N LEU A 72 3.69 -0.95 8.05
CA LEU A 72 2.86 -0.07 7.23
C LEU A 72 2.22 1.11 8.01
N PRO A 73 1.63 0.92 9.20
CA PRO A 73 0.98 2.02 9.94
C PRO A 73 1.91 3.19 10.31
N SER A 74 3.22 2.96 10.41
CA SER A 74 4.18 3.99 10.82
C SER A 74 4.80 4.79 9.67
N GLN A 75 4.39 4.55 8.42
CA GLN A 75 4.98 5.21 7.25
C GLN A 75 4.51 6.67 7.13
N GLN A 76 5.45 7.61 7.33
CA GLN A 76 5.19 9.06 7.28
C GLN A 76 5.65 9.73 5.98
N ASN A 77 6.59 9.13 5.25
CA ASN A 77 7.05 9.66 3.98
C ASN A 77 5.96 9.44 2.92
N LEU A 78 5.32 10.52 2.49
CA LEU A 78 4.18 10.47 1.55
C LEU A 78 4.52 9.84 0.19
N SER A 79 5.78 9.94 -0.24
CA SER A 79 6.25 9.32 -1.48
C SER A 79 6.37 7.80 -1.32
N ALA A 80 6.91 7.33 -0.19
CA ALA A 80 6.95 5.91 0.14
C ALA A 80 5.55 5.36 0.43
N LEU A 81 4.70 6.12 1.16
CA LEU A 81 3.34 5.73 1.52
C LEU A 81 2.50 5.38 0.29
N ARG A 82 2.66 6.10 -0.82
CA ARG A 82 2.00 5.78 -2.10
C ARG A 82 2.28 4.35 -2.57
N HIS A 83 3.53 3.89 -2.46
CA HIS A 83 3.91 2.52 -2.80
C HIS A 83 3.32 1.53 -1.80
N TYR A 84 3.35 1.84 -0.51
CA TYR A 84 2.76 1.02 0.55
C TYR A 84 1.27 0.77 0.34
N VAL A 85 0.47 1.83 0.18
CA VAL A 85 -0.97 1.66 -0.02
C VAL A 85 -1.30 0.98 -1.36
N LYS A 86 -0.43 1.10 -2.37
CA LYS A 86 -0.59 0.37 -3.63
C LYS A 86 -0.35 -1.13 -3.45
N ILE A 87 0.71 -1.53 -2.76
CA ILE A 87 0.97 -2.92 -2.38
C ILE A 87 -0.20 -3.44 -1.54
N LEU A 88 -0.61 -2.70 -0.49
CA LEU A 88 -1.72 -3.09 0.39
C LEU A 88 -3.05 -3.27 -0.38
N ALA A 89 -3.34 -2.38 -1.34
CA ALA A 89 -4.51 -2.51 -2.21
C ALA A 89 -4.48 -3.75 -3.10
N PHE A 90 -3.29 -4.23 -3.47
CA PHE A 90 -3.14 -5.46 -4.25
C PHE A 90 -3.20 -6.72 -3.38
N ILE A 91 -2.56 -6.74 -2.21
CA ILE A 91 -2.57 -7.92 -1.33
C ILE A 91 -3.96 -8.16 -0.73
N THR A 92 -4.74 -7.10 -0.48
CA THR A 92 -6.13 -7.24 -0.02
C THR A 92 -7.10 -7.60 -1.16
N ASN A 93 -6.68 -7.50 -2.43
CA ASN A 93 -7.59 -7.71 -3.55
C ASN A 93 -8.10 -9.15 -3.62
N LYS A 94 -9.38 -9.34 -4.00
CA LYS A 94 -9.94 -10.68 -4.25
C LYS A 94 -9.19 -11.51 -5.31
N LYS A 95 -8.39 -10.88 -6.16
CA LYS A 95 -7.54 -11.52 -7.18
C LYS A 95 -6.12 -11.82 -6.69
N ALA A 96 -5.77 -11.51 -5.44
CA ALA A 96 -4.48 -11.89 -4.87
C ALA A 96 -4.29 -13.42 -4.90
N SER A 97 -3.02 -13.85 -4.87
CA SER A 97 -2.65 -15.27 -4.81
C SER A 97 -3.21 -15.94 -3.55
N VAL A 98 -3.26 -17.27 -3.56
CA VAL A 98 -3.81 -18.05 -2.44
C VAL A 98 -2.99 -17.82 -1.17
N GLU A 99 -1.67 -17.76 -1.31
CA GLU A 99 -0.70 -17.53 -0.25
C GLU A 99 -0.89 -16.15 0.39
N ILE A 100 -1.04 -15.10 -0.42
CA ILE A 100 -1.29 -13.75 0.08
C ILE A 100 -2.65 -13.68 0.80
N LYS A 101 -3.69 -14.31 0.24
CA LYS A 101 -5.00 -14.35 0.89
C LYS A 101 -4.95 -15.05 2.24
N ALA A 102 -4.21 -16.14 2.36
CA ALA A 102 -4.01 -16.84 3.62
C ALA A 102 -3.33 -15.93 4.66
N ILE A 103 -2.30 -15.18 4.25
CA ILE A 103 -1.61 -14.21 5.12
C ILE A 103 -2.57 -13.11 5.61
N ILE A 104 -3.37 -12.50 4.72
CA ILE A 104 -4.32 -11.45 5.09
C ILE A 104 -5.48 -11.99 5.95
N ALA A 105 -5.90 -13.24 5.72
CA ALA A 105 -6.91 -13.90 6.54
C ALA A 105 -6.42 -14.14 7.98
N ASP A 106 -5.14 -14.53 8.14
CA ASP A 106 -4.49 -14.81 9.42
C ASP A 106 -4.08 -13.54 10.20
N TYR A 107 -3.70 -12.47 9.49
CA TYR A 107 -3.21 -11.23 10.12
C TYR A 107 -4.34 -10.37 10.71
N GLU A 108 -4.14 -9.77 11.89
CA GLU A 108 -5.09 -8.84 12.51
C GLU A 108 -5.06 -7.48 11.80
N THR A 109 -6.14 -7.11 11.13
CA THR A 109 -6.15 -5.94 10.23
C THR A 109 -6.85 -4.71 10.80
N ASP A 110 -7.28 -4.73 12.07
CA ASP A 110 -8.02 -3.64 12.70
C ASP A 110 -7.23 -2.33 12.72
N ASN A 111 -5.99 -2.35 13.20
CA ASN A 111 -5.09 -1.17 13.17
C ASN A 111 -4.84 -0.67 11.72
N ILE A 112 -4.74 -1.59 10.75
CA ILE A 112 -4.60 -1.20 9.34
C ILE A 112 -5.85 -0.45 8.85
N VAL A 113 -7.03 -0.94 9.20
CA VAL A 113 -8.30 -0.30 8.81
C VAL A 113 -8.40 1.09 9.43
N GLU A 114 -8.10 1.23 10.72
CA GLU A 114 -8.13 2.52 11.43
C GLU A 114 -7.20 3.55 10.78
N VAL A 115 -5.94 3.18 10.55
CA VAL A 115 -4.95 4.09 9.95
C VAL A 115 -5.29 4.42 8.50
N VAL A 116 -5.84 3.47 7.73
CA VAL A 116 -6.26 3.72 6.34
C VAL A 116 -7.47 4.66 6.28
N PHE A 117 -8.41 4.58 7.23
CA PHE A 117 -9.48 5.58 7.37
C PHE A 117 -8.91 6.95 7.73
N ALA A 118 -7.99 7.03 8.69
CA ALA A 118 -7.33 8.28 9.07
C ALA A 118 -6.64 8.94 7.87
N TRP A 119 -5.90 8.17 7.06
CA TRP A 119 -5.29 8.68 5.83
C TRP A 119 -6.31 9.11 4.77
N LEU A 120 -7.46 8.44 4.68
CA LEU A 120 -8.49 8.77 3.69
C LEU A 120 -9.08 10.17 3.94
N ILE A 121 -9.26 10.56 5.20
CA ILE A 121 -9.89 11.84 5.56
C ILE A 121 -8.90 13.00 5.73
N ASP A 122 -7.61 12.72 5.93
CA ASP A 122 -6.59 13.75 6.14
C ASP A 122 -6.33 14.57 4.86
N GLU A 123 -6.53 15.89 4.91
CA GLU A 123 -6.34 16.83 3.80
C GLU A 123 -4.91 16.88 3.27
N LYS A 124 -3.91 16.52 4.09
CA LYS A 124 -2.49 16.49 3.69
C LYS A 124 -2.15 15.25 2.87
N ILE A 125 -2.96 14.20 2.92
CA ILE A 125 -2.69 12.95 2.22
C ILE A 125 -3.01 13.11 0.73
N PRO A 126 -2.06 12.81 -0.18
CA PRO A 126 -2.29 12.99 -1.62
C PRO A 126 -3.43 12.12 -2.15
N VAL A 127 -4.19 12.64 -3.13
CA VAL A 127 -5.29 11.92 -3.81
C VAL A 127 -4.86 10.54 -4.32
N ALA A 128 -3.61 10.37 -4.77
CA ALA A 128 -3.08 9.09 -5.21
C ALA A 128 -3.05 8.04 -4.09
N VAL A 129 -2.74 8.45 -2.86
CA VAL A 129 -2.76 7.59 -1.66
C VAL A 129 -4.21 7.28 -1.30
N LYS A 130 -5.08 8.30 -1.22
CA LYS A 130 -6.51 8.14 -0.90
C LYS A 130 -7.23 7.20 -1.87
N SER A 131 -6.89 7.27 -3.15
CA SER A 131 -7.41 6.38 -4.20
C SER A 131 -7.10 4.90 -3.91
N HIS A 132 -5.95 4.60 -3.31
CA HIS A 132 -5.61 3.26 -2.85
C HIS A 132 -6.29 2.90 -1.53
N CYS A 133 -6.38 3.84 -0.57
CA CYS A 133 -7.13 3.66 0.69
C CYS A 133 -8.56 3.21 0.43
N LEU A 134 -9.25 3.84 -0.52
CA LEU A 134 -10.60 3.42 -0.92
C LEU A 134 -10.67 1.97 -1.42
N ASN A 135 -9.67 1.49 -2.18
CA ASN A 135 -9.66 0.09 -2.62
C ASN A 135 -9.40 -0.85 -1.44
N ILE A 136 -8.47 -0.49 -0.55
CA ILE A 136 -8.11 -1.30 0.63
C ILE A 136 -9.33 -1.53 1.50
N LEU A 137 -10.02 -0.45 1.89
CA LEU A 137 -11.22 -0.54 2.74
C LEU A 137 -12.31 -1.36 2.06
N ALA A 138 -12.59 -1.11 0.78
CA ALA A 138 -13.57 -1.88 0.02
C ALA A 138 -13.20 -3.37 -0.16
N ASN A 139 -11.91 -3.70 -0.18
CA ASN A 139 -11.42 -5.07 -0.26
C ASN A 139 -11.53 -5.80 1.08
N LEU A 140 -11.42 -5.09 2.21
CA LEU A 140 -11.45 -5.64 3.56
C LEU A 140 -12.87 -5.84 4.12
N VAL A 141 -13.92 -5.35 3.44
CA VAL A 141 -15.34 -5.55 3.84
C VAL A 141 -15.69 -7.02 4.18
N PRO A 142 -15.25 -8.05 3.43
CA PRO A 142 -15.57 -9.43 3.79
C PRO A 142 -14.99 -9.89 5.13
N LYS A 143 -13.89 -9.27 5.60
CA LYS A 143 -13.29 -9.53 6.90
C LYS A 143 -13.88 -8.62 7.99
N HIS A 144 -14.30 -7.41 7.60
CA HIS A 144 -14.79 -6.36 8.48
C HIS A 144 -16.08 -5.75 7.92
N SER A 145 -17.23 -6.37 8.20
CA SER A 145 -18.51 -6.01 7.58
C SER A 145 -18.93 -4.56 7.83
N TRP A 146 -18.58 -4.01 8.99
CA TRP A 146 -18.89 -2.64 9.41
C TRP A 146 -18.28 -1.57 8.48
N ILE A 147 -17.13 -1.87 7.84
CA ILE A 147 -16.43 -0.93 6.92
C ILE A 147 -17.37 -0.49 5.80
N LYS A 148 -18.31 -1.33 5.36
CA LYS A 148 -19.19 -1.01 4.22
C LYS A 148 -19.98 0.28 4.45
N ASN A 149 -20.58 0.44 5.63
CA ASN A 149 -21.40 1.62 5.94
C ASN A 149 -20.50 2.84 6.19
N GLU A 150 -19.46 2.66 7.02
CA GLU A 150 -18.49 3.73 7.33
C GLU A 150 -17.84 4.31 6.07
N LEU A 151 -17.44 3.45 5.12
CA LEU A 151 -16.83 3.88 3.87
C LEU A 151 -17.81 4.64 2.97
N ILE A 152 -19.10 4.29 2.98
CA ILE A 152 -20.13 5.03 2.23
C ILE A 152 -20.28 6.44 2.79
N GLU A 153 -20.42 6.56 4.12
CA GLU A 153 -20.55 7.84 4.81
C GLU A 153 -19.29 8.70 4.62
N THR A 154 -18.11 8.11 4.76
CA THR A 154 -16.82 8.79 4.51
C THR A 154 -16.72 9.31 3.07
N MET A 155 -17.13 8.52 2.06
CA MET A 155 -17.10 8.97 0.66
C MET A 155 -18.10 10.11 0.40
N GLU A 156 -19.22 10.17 1.13
CA GLU A 156 -20.19 11.26 1.04
C GLU A 156 -19.67 12.53 1.68
N PHE A 157 -19.04 12.43 2.85
CA PHE A 157 -18.37 13.55 3.52
C PHE A 157 -17.26 14.19 2.66
N LEU A 158 -16.56 13.39 1.85
CA LEU A 158 -15.48 13.86 0.97
C LEU A 158 -15.98 14.43 -0.37
N VAL A 159 -17.29 14.42 -0.67
CA VAL A 159 -17.82 14.73 -2.01
C VAL A 159 -17.57 16.17 -2.49
N ASP A 160 -17.39 17.11 -1.57
CA ASP A 160 -17.13 18.53 -1.89
C ASP A 160 -15.72 18.99 -1.48
N LYS A 161 -14.88 18.06 -1.01
CA LYS A 161 -13.55 18.37 -0.45
C LYS A 161 -12.40 17.88 -1.33
N GLU A 162 -12.70 17.01 -2.28
CA GLU A 162 -11.69 16.27 -3.04
C GLU A 162 -11.74 16.57 -4.53
N SER A 163 -10.68 16.15 -5.22
CA SER A 163 -10.54 16.37 -6.66
C SER A 163 -11.48 15.50 -7.52
N ILE A 164 -11.70 15.90 -8.78
CA ILE A 164 -12.43 15.11 -9.79
C ILE A 164 -11.86 13.68 -9.93
N ALA A 165 -10.53 13.53 -9.87
CA ALA A 165 -9.87 12.23 -9.98
C ALA A 165 -10.24 11.29 -8.81
N PHE A 166 -10.44 11.85 -7.62
CA PHE A 166 -10.94 11.10 -6.46
C PHE A 166 -12.37 10.60 -6.70
N PHE A 167 -13.27 11.42 -7.26
CA PHE A 167 -14.66 11.01 -7.53
C PHE A 167 -14.78 9.92 -8.59
N ALA A 168 -13.90 9.93 -9.60
CA ALA A 168 -13.82 8.82 -10.56
C ALA A 168 -13.50 7.48 -9.86
N LYS A 169 -12.70 7.50 -8.78
CA LYS A 169 -12.46 6.33 -7.94
C LYS A 169 -13.67 5.99 -7.07
N VAL A 170 -14.27 6.96 -6.38
CA VAL A 170 -15.48 6.76 -5.55
C VAL A 170 -16.59 6.03 -6.32
N LYS A 171 -16.85 6.43 -7.58
CA LYS A 171 -17.86 5.77 -8.43
C LYS A 171 -17.55 4.28 -8.65
N LYS A 172 -16.28 3.91 -8.84
CA LYS A 172 -15.85 2.51 -8.98
C LYS A 172 -16.07 1.73 -7.68
N ILE A 173 -15.78 2.35 -6.54
CA ILE A 173 -15.90 1.74 -5.21
C ILE A 173 -17.36 1.52 -4.84
N ARG A 174 -18.24 2.51 -5.06
CA ARG A 174 -19.69 2.33 -4.89
C ARG A 174 -20.23 1.15 -5.70
N LYS A 175 -19.75 0.96 -6.94
CA LYS A 175 -20.13 -0.20 -7.77
C LYS A 175 -19.62 -1.52 -7.17
N GLN A 176 -18.39 -1.54 -6.64
CA GLN A 176 -17.84 -2.70 -5.95
C GLN A 176 -18.67 -3.06 -4.70
N LEU A 177 -18.99 -2.10 -3.84
CA LEU A 177 -19.72 -2.33 -2.58
C LEU A 177 -21.14 -2.88 -2.81
N LYS A 178 -21.80 -2.52 -3.91
CA LYS A 178 -23.10 -3.11 -4.30
C LYS A 178 -23.03 -4.61 -4.61
N SER A 179 -21.86 -5.10 -5.00
CA SER A 179 -21.64 -6.53 -5.31
C SER A 179 -21.21 -7.37 -4.10
N VAL A 180 -20.86 -6.72 -3.00
CA VAL A 180 -20.54 -7.37 -1.73
C VAL A 180 -21.85 -7.49 -0.96
N LYS A 181 -22.31 -8.73 -0.73
CA LYS A 181 -23.51 -9.00 0.07
C LYS A 181 -23.26 -8.58 1.50
#